data_AF-A0A7C4UER4-F1
#
_entry.id   AF-A0A7C4UER4-F1
#
_cell.length_a   1.000
_cell.length_b   1.000
_cell.length_c   1.000
_cell.angle_alpha   90.00
_cell.angle_beta   90.00
_cell.angle_gamma   90.00
#
_symmetry.space_group_name_H-M   'P 1'
#
loop_
_entity.id
_entity.type
_entity.pdbx_description
1 polymer ?
#
loop_
_entity_poly.entity_id
_entity_poly.type
_entity_poly.pdbx_seq_one_letter_code
_entity_poly.pdbx_strand_id
1 'polypeptide(L)'
;MLPGRRSTHGRRCQEARRRTAPTRAGEISVSATGRILGVDYGTVRIGLAVTDPERIIASPLATYERQNAEKDEQFFVELVRKQEVTQIVVGLPVHNDGRVGEKANEALQFGSWLTNVARVPVVYFDERFTTVEAESHLRGAGLSHRKRRERRDRVAAQVLLNAYLQAGCPSNYEPTSLGGEA
;
A
#
# COMPACT_ATOMS: atom_id res chain seq x y z
N MET A 1 9.51 -2.55 41.54
CA MET A 1 8.51 -1.82 40.73
C MET A 1 9.24 -1.15 39.58
N LEU A 2 9.10 -1.66 38.34
CA LEU A 2 9.66 -1.04 37.14
C LEU A 2 8.54 -0.23 36.45
N PRO A 3 8.73 1.06 36.13
CA PRO A 3 7.76 1.82 35.35
C PRO A 3 7.80 1.38 33.88
N GLY A 4 6.61 1.14 33.33
CA GLY A 4 6.39 0.59 31.99
C GLY A 4 6.87 1.50 30.86
N ARG A 5 7.57 0.91 29.89
CA ARG A 5 7.94 1.53 28.63
C ARG A 5 6.69 1.69 27.75
N ARG A 6 6.24 2.92 27.56
CA ARG A 6 5.17 3.26 26.60
C ARG A 6 5.74 3.22 25.18
N SER A 7 5.13 2.39 24.34
CA SER A 7 5.41 2.25 22.91
C SER A 7 5.24 3.59 22.17
N THR A 8 6.30 4.10 21.56
CA THR A 8 6.36 5.39 20.85
C THR A 8 6.04 5.30 19.35
N HIS A 9 5.50 4.17 18.87
CA HIS A 9 5.43 3.86 17.44
C HIS A 9 4.35 4.62 16.64
N GLY A 10 3.43 5.35 17.29
CA GLY A 10 2.30 6.03 16.63
C GLY A 10 2.53 7.48 16.16
N ARG A 11 3.68 8.11 16.44
CA ARG A 11 3.86 9.57 16.19
C ARG A 11 4.60 9.94 14.91
N ARG A 12 5.15 8.97 14.16
CA ARG A 12 6.08 9.29 13.04
C ARG A 12 5.41 9.79 11.76
N CYS A 13 4.19 9.37 11.42
CA CYS A 13 3.51 9.88 10.21
C CYS A 13 2.91 11.30 10.42
N GLN A 14 2.84 11.82 11.66
CA GLN A 14 2.39 13.19 11.94
C GLN A 14 3.50 14.25 11.79
N GLU A 15 4.78 13.89 11.90
CA GLU A 15 5.88 14.88 11.98
C GLU A 15 6.50 15.27 10.63
N ALA A 16 6.18 14.58 9.52
CA ALA A 16 6.55 15.02 8.17
C ALA A 16 5.82 16.32 7.73
N ARG A 17 4.96 16.90 8.58
CA ARG A 17 3.93 17.91 8.26
C ARG A 17 4.35 19.40 8.23
N ARG A 18 5.62 19.78 8.00
CA ARG A 18 5.99 21.22 8.09
C ARG A 18 6.80 21.85 6.96
N ARG A 19 6.90 21.24 5.79
CA ARG A 19 7.55 21.89 4.63
C ARG A 19 6.79 21.65 3.33
N THR A 20 5.63 22.29 3.16
CA THR A 20 4.98 22.39 1.86
C THR A 20 5.52 23.64 1.14
N ALA A 21 6.37 23.43 0.13
CA ALA A 21 6.68 24.45 -0.86
C ALA A 21 5.48 24.64 -1.81
N PRO A 22 5.28 25.81 -2.44
CA PRO A 22 4.16 26.03 -3.35
C PRO A 22 4.35 25.21 -4.63
N THR A 23 3.41 24.31 -4.90
CA THR A 23 3.48 23.38 -6.03
C THR A 23 2.87 23.98 -7.31
N ARG A 24 3.50 23.70 -8.46
CA ARG A 24 3.08 24.17 -9.79
C ARG A 24 1.72 23.58 -10.19
N ALA A 25 0.96 24.31 -11.01
CA ALA A 25 -0.34 23.89 -11.52
C ALA A 25 -0.24 22.56 -12.28
N GLY A 26 -0.84 21.49 -11.74
CA GLY A 26 -0.86 20.15 -12.33
C GLY A 26 -0.37 19.01 -11.43
N GLU A 27 0.21 19.31 -10.28
CA GLU A 27 0.73 18.30 -9.35
C GLU A 27 -0.34 17.86 -8.34
N ILE A 28 -0.65 16.57 -8.30
CA ILE A 28 -1.59 15.99 -7.33
C ILE A 28 -0.86 15.89 -5.97
N SER A 29 -1.11 16.86 -5.07
CA SER A 29 -0.48 16.87 -3.74
C SER A 29 -1.07 15.78 -2.83
N VAL A 30 -0.21 15.02 -2.15
CA VAL A 30 -0.61 14.05 -1.13
C VAL A 30 -1.26 14.79 0.05
N SER A 31 -2.57 14.58 0.26
CA SER A 31 -3.28 15.15 1.41
C SER A 31 -2.72 14.60 2.72
N ALA A 32 -2.53 15.47 3.72
CA ALA A 32 -2.06 15.08 5.06
C ALA A 32 -3.14 14.37 5.89
N THR A 33 -4.39 14.33 5.43
CA THR A 33 -5.53 13.69 6.12
C THR A 33 -6.40 12.93 5.14
N GLY A 34 -7.11 11.92 5.63
CA GLY A 34 -8.00 11.07 4.82
C GLY A 34 -7.47 9.65 4.66
N ARG A 35 -8.33 8.74 4.21
CA ARG A 35 -7.99 7.31 4.15
C ARG A 35 -6.98 7.03 3.04
N ILE A 36 -6.09 6.07 3.30
CA ILE A 36 -5.22 5.48 2.28
C ILE A 36 -5.78 4.11 1.91
N LEU A 37 -5.86 3.83 0.60
CA LEU A 37 -6.18 2.51 0.08
C LEU A 37 -4.89 1.76 -0.23
N GLY A 38 -4.64 0.63 0.42
CA GLY A 38 -3.58 -0.30 0.09
C GLY A 38 -4.07 -1.32 -0.94
N VAL A 39 -3.26 -1.54 -1.97
CA VAL A 39 -3.57 -2.41 -3.10
C VAL A 39 -2.44 -3.41 -3.30
N ASP A 40 -2.76 -4.68 -3.10
CA ASP A 40 -1.91 -5.82 -3.45
C ASP A 40 -2.32 -6.34 -4.82
N TYR A 41 -1.50 -6.07 -5.83
CA TYR A 41 -1.84 -6.35 -7.22
C TYR A 41 -1.60 -7.83 -7.56
N GLY A 42 -2.65 -8.50 -8.02
CA GLY A 42 -2.57 -9.77 -8.72
C GLY A 42 -3.35 -9.70 -10.04
N THR A 43 -2.90 -10.46 -11.03
CA THR A 43 -3.46 -10.45 -12.39
C THR A 43 -4.95 -10.81 -12.44
N VAL A 44 -5.40 -11.69 -11.53
CA VAL A 44 -6.80 -12.14 -11.40
C VAL A 44 -7.49 -11.51 -10.19
N ARG A 45 -6.80 -11.40 -9.06
CA ARG A 45 -7.37 -10.93 -7.80
C ARG A 45 -6.52 -9.81 -7.22
N ILE A 46 -7.19 -8.77 -6.75
CA ILE A 46 -6.59 -7.61 -6.14
C ILE A 46 -6.99 -7.60 -4.67
N GLY A 47 -5.99 -7.65 -3.78
CA GLY A 47 -6.20 -7.45 -2.35
C GLY A 47 -6.38 -5.97 -2.04
N LEU A 48 -7.36 -5.63 -1.20
CA LEU A 48 -7.65 -4.26 -0.80
C LEU A 48 -7.62 -4.13 0.72
N ALA A 49 -6.97 -3.08 1.21
CA ALA A 49 -6.97 -2.66 2.60
C ALA A 49 -7.16 -1.15 2.69
N VAL A 50 -7.68 -0.67 3.81
CA VAL A 50 -7.91 0.76 4.01
C VAL A 50 -7.44 1.19 5.39
N THR A 51 -6.96 2.42 5.51
CA THR A 51 -6.68 3.02 6.81
C THR A 51 -7.91 3.69 7.40
N ASP A 52 -7.88 3.96 8.69
CA ASP A 52 -8.73 5.02 9.26
C ASP A 52 -8.32 6.41 8.72
N PRO A 53 -9.16 7.45 8.84
CA PRO A 53 -8.86 8.80 8.34
C PRO A 53 -7.62 9.45 8.98
N GLU A 54 -7.25 9.05 10.20
CA GLU A 54 -6.06 9.54 10.91
C GLU A 54 -4.80 8.75 10.51
N ARG A 55 -4.95 7.69 9.70
CA ARG A 55 -3.88 6.83 9.17
C ARG A 55 -3.07 6.13 10.27
N ILE A 56 -3.77 5.66 11.31
CA ILE A 56 -3.15 4.99 12.46
C ILE A 56 -3.13 3.47 12.28
N ILE A 57 -4.22 2.90 11.75
CA ILE A 57 -4.44 1.45 11.64
C ILE A 57 -4.85 1.11 10.21
N ALA A 58 -4.26 0.07 9.62
CA ALA A 58 -4.75 -0.54 8.39
C ALA A 58 -5.65 -1.75 8.69
N SER A 59 -6.79 -1.80 7.99
CA SER A 59 -7.75 -2.91 8.07
C SER A 59 -7.95 -3.55 6.69
N PRO A 60 -8.13 -4.88 6.60
CA PRO A 60 -8.54 -5.53 5.37
C PRO A 60 -9.89 -4.96 4.93
N LEU A 61 -10.06 -4.74 3.62
CA LEU A 61 -11.30 -4.21 3.06
C LEU A 61 -12.04 -5.27 2.26
N ALA A 62 -11.41 -5.80 1.21
CA ALA A 62 -12.01 -6.79 0.32
C ALA A 62 -10.92 -7.45 -0.55
N THR A 63 -11.31 -8.51 -1.26
CA THR A 63 -10.57 -9.02 -2.42
C THR A 63 -11.45 -8.78 -3.63
N TYR A 64 -10.95 -8.02 -4.61
CA TYR A 64 -11.64 -7.77 -5.86
C TYR A 64 -11.16 -8.75 -6.92
N GLU A 65 -12.09 -9.42 -7.60
CA GLU A 65 -11.77 -10.25 -8.77
C GLU A 65 -11.96 -9.39 -10.02
N ARG A 66 -10.89 -9.25 -10.80
CA ARG A 66 -10.89 -8.43 -12.01
C ARG A 66 -11.85 -8.99 -13.04
N GLN A 67 -12.54 -8.09 -13.73
CA GLN A 67 -13.51 -8.45 -14.75
C GLN A 67 -13.07 -7.89 -16.10
N ASN A 68 -13.58 -6.71 -16.44
CA ASN A 68 -13.26 -5.99 -17.67
C ASN A 68 -12.95 -4.54 -17.31
N ALA A 69 -12.35 -3.80 -18.25
CA ALA A 69 -11.85 -2.45 -17.98
C ALA A 69 -12.93 -1.51 -17.42
N GLU A 70 -14.15 -1.54 -17.98
CA GLU A 70 -15.25 -0.65 -17.55
C GLU A 70 -15.72 -0.95 -16.12
N LYS A 71 -15.88 -2.24 -15.78
CA LYS A 71 -16.30 -2.65 -14.43
C LYS A 71 -15.21 -2.46 -13.40
N ASP A 72 -13.96 -2.72 -13.78
CA ASP A 72 -12.78 -2.46 -12.95
C ASP A 72 -12.74 -0.96 -12.63
N GLU A 73 -12.90 -0.10 -13.64
CA GLU A 73 -12.93 1.37 -13.50
C GLU A 73 -14.04 1.84 -12.55
N GLN A 74 -15.29 1.44 -12.82
CA GLN A 74 -16.44 1.82 -11.99
C GLN A 74 -16.25 1.42 -10.53
N PHE A 75 -15.75 0.19 -10.29
CA PHE A 75 -15.49 -0.30 -8.95
C PHE A 75 -14.50 0.60 -8.19
N PHE A 76 -13.36 0.95 -8.79
CA PHE A 76 -12.35 1.77 -8.11
C PHE A 76 -12.81 3.21 -7.89
N VAL A 77 -13.53 3.81 -8.86
CA VAL A 77 -14.12 5.15 -8.69
C VAL A 77 -15.10 5.17 -7.53
N GLU A 78 -16.02 4.20 -7.49
CA GLU A 78 -16.99 4.11 -6.39
C GLU A 78 -16.34 3.85 -5.05
N LEU A 79 -15.32 2.98 -5.02
CA LEU A 79 -14.62 2.63 -3.81
C LEU A 79 -13.89 3.86 -3.22
N VAL A 80 -13.16 4.59 -4.06
CA VAL A 80 -12.43 5.80 -3.68
C VAL A 80 -13.38 6.85 -3.14
N ARG A 81 -14.53 7.04 -3.81
CA ARG A 81 -15.57 7.97 -3.34
C ARG A 81 -16.17 7.52 -2.01
N LYS A 82 -16.59 6.26 -1.90
CA LYS A 82 -17.29 5.71 -0.72
C LYS A 82 -16.41 5.70 0.53
N GLN A 83 -15.13 5.41 0.37
CA GLN A 83 -14.16 5.36 1.47
C GLN A 83 -13.44 6.69 1.69
N GLU A 84 -13.71 7.72 0.89
CA GLU A 84 -13.04 9.03 0.96
C GLU A 84 -11.51 8.86 0.89
N VAL A 85 -11.07 8.04 -0.06
CA VAL A 85 -9.65 7.74 -0.26
C VAL A 85 -8.97 8.98 -0.81
N THR A 86 -7.85 9.32 -0.19
CA THR A 86 -7.03 10.49 -0.56
C THR A 86 -5.68 10.12 -1.15
N GLN A 87 -5.31 8.84 -1.09
CA GLN A 87 -4.07 8.28 -1.63
C GLN A 87 -4.21 6.78 -1.79
N ILE A 88 -3.57 6.22 -2.82
CA ILE A 88 -3.48 4.78 -3.04
C ILE A 88 -2.03 4.34 -2.92
N VAL A 89 -1.78 3.23 -2.24
CA VAL A 89 -0.47 2.56 -2.15
C VAL A 89 -0.56 1.25 -2.91
N VAL A 90 0.28 1.06 -3.92
CA VAL A 90 0.35 -0.19 -4.70
C VAL A 90 1.64 -0.95 -4.33
N GLY A 91 1.50 -2.23 -4.00
CA GLY A 91 2.64 -3.11 -3.74
C GLY A 91 3.44 -3.36 -5.01
N LEU A 92 4.77 -3.31 -4.91
CA LEU A 92 5.68 -3.71 -5.96
C LEU A 92 6.42 -4.99 -5.57
N PRO A 93 6.18 -6.12 -6.28
CA PRO A 93 6.93 -7.35 -6.09
C PRO A 93 8.31 -7.20 -6.73
N VAL A 94 9.29 -6.76 -5.93
CA VAL A 94 10.68 -6.61 -6.40
C VAL A 94 11.38 -7.96 -6.31
N HIS A 95 11.98 -8.43 -7.41
CA HIS A 95 12.77 -9.65 -7.41
C HIS A 95 14.11 -9.42 -6.67
N ASN A 96 14.64 -10.47 -6.04
CA ASN A 96 15.92 -10.43 -5.30
C ASN A 96 17.13 -9.96 -6.15
N ASP A 97 17.00 -10.01 -7.47
CA ASP A 97 18.06 -9.73 -8.43
C ASP A 97 18.06 -8.25 -8.89
N GLY A 98 17.23 -7.40 -8.28
CA GLY A 98 17.13 -5.96 -8.57
C GLY A 98 16.40 -5.61 -9.87
N ARG A 99 16.07 -6.59 -10.72
CA ARG A 99 15.29 -6.36 -11.95
C ARG A 99 13.79 -6.27 -11.66
N VAL A 100 13.14 -5.27 -12.25
CA VAL A 100 11.68 -5.16 -12.33
C VAL A 100 11.17 -6.32 -13.20
N GLY A 101 10.62 -7.36 -12.58
CA GLY A 101 10.02 -8.49 -13.29
C GLY A 101 8.72 -8.11 -14.00
N GLU A 102 8.21 -8.99 -14.86
CA GLU A 102 6.94 -8.81 -15.61
C GLU A 102 5.79 -8.38 -14.70
N LYS A 103 5.62 -9.03 -13.54
CA LYS A 103 4.60 -8.66 -12.54
C LYS A 103 4.77 -7.27 -11.94
N ALA A 104 5.99 -6.79 -11.77
CA ALA A 104 6.23 -5.44 -11.28
C ALA A 104 5.89 -4.40 -12.36
N ASN A 105 6.17 -4.70 -13.63
CA ASN A 105 5.71 -3.87 -14.75
C ASN A 105 4.18 -3.84 -14.84
N GLU A 106 3.50 -4.97 -14.66
CA GLU A 106 2.03 -5.03 -14.60
C GLU A 106 1.47 -4.19 -13.45
N ALA A 107 2.07 -4.29 -12.25
CA ALA A 107 1.68 -3.48 -11.08
C ALA A 107 1.90 -1.98 -11.33
N LEU A 108 3.00 -1.59 -12.01
CA LEU A 108 3.26 -0.21 -12.41
C LEU A 108 2.20 0.29 -13.40
N GLN A 109 1.90 -0.47 -14.45
CA GLN A 109 0.85 -0.13 -15.42
C GLN A 109 -0.52 0.00 -14.75
N PHE A 110 -0.84 -0.92 -13.86
CA PHE A 110 -2.08 -0.88 -13.08
C PHE A 110 -2.15 0.36 -12.18
N GLY A 111 -1.07 0.72 -11.49
CA GLY A 111 -1.00 1.95 -10.69
C GLY A 111 -1.13 3.23 -11.54
N SER A 112 -0.55 3.25 -12.74
CA SER A 112 -0.72 4.36 -13.68
C SER A 112 -2.17 4.48 -14.14
N TRP A 113 -2.81 3.36 -14.48
CA TRP A 113 -4.23 3.32 -14.80
C TRP A 113 -5.10 3.80 -13.63
N LEU A 114 -4.83 3.35 -12.40
CA LEU A 114 -5.53 3.81 -11.19
C LEU A 114 -5.40 5.31 -10.98
N THR A 115 -4.23 5.90 -11.25
CA THR A 115 -4.02 7.35 -11.13
C THR A 115 -5.00 8.12 -12.02
N ASN A 116 -5.20 7.65 -13.26
CA ASN A 116 -6.09 8.28 -14.23
C ASN A 116 -7.57 8.10 -13.85
N VAL A 117 -7.94 6.90 -13.42
CA VAL A 117 -9.32 6.53 -13.08
C VAL A 117 -9.77 7.17 -11.76
N ALA A 118 -9.00 6.96 -10.70
CA ALA A 118 -9.38 7.35 -9.35
C ALA A 118 -9.10 8.82 -9.05
N ARG A 119 -8.27 9.49 -9.85
CA ARG A 119 -7.88 10.91 -9.70
C ARG A 119 -7.32 11.23 -8.30
N VAL A 120 -6.66 10.25 -7.69
CA VAL A 120 -5.96 10.36 -6.41
C VAL A 120 -4.51 9.95 -6.61
N PRO A 121 -3.56 10.48 -5.82
CA PRO A 121 -2.15 10.14 -5.98
C PRO A 121 -1.93 8.66 -5.67
N VAL A 122 -1.23 7.98 -6.58
CA VAL A 122 -0.76 6.60 -6.40
C VAL A 122 0.71 6.64 -6.03
N VAL A 123 1.07 5.95 -4.95
CA VAL A 123 2.46 5.70 -4.58
C VAL A 123 2.73 4.21 -4.63
N TYR A 124 3.98 3.86 -4.93
CA TYR A 124 4.42 2.49 -4.97
C TYR A 124 5.21 2.16 -3.71
N PHE A 125 5.07 0.95 -3.20
CA PHE A 125 5.79 0.51 -2.01
C PHE A 125 6.37 -0.88 -2.22
N ASP A 126 7.68 -1.01 -1.99
CA ASP A 126 8.41 -2.26 -2.15
C ASP A 126 8.02 -3.24 -1.02
N GLU A 127 7.53 -4.41 -1.42
CA GLU A 127 7.05 -5.46 -0.52
C GLU A 127 8.14 -6.00 0.43
N ARG A 128 9.43 -5.83 0.09
CA ARG A 128 10.57 -6.23 0.95
C ARG A 128 10.66 -5.41 2.23
N PHE A 129 10.01 -4.24 2.30
CA PHE A 129 9.92 -3.46 3.53
C PHE A 129 8.91 -4.05 4.54
N THR A 130 8.21 -5.13 4.19
CA THR A 130 7.41 -5.87 5.17
C THR A 130 8.34 -6.55 6.18
N THR A 131 8.17 -6.22 7.47
CA THR A 131 8.98 -6.86 8.51
C THR A 131 8.51 -8.30 8.72
N VAL A 132 9.45 -9.21 8.99
CA VAL A 132 9.14 -10.58 9.40
C VAL A 132 8.18 -10.57 10.60
N GLU A 133 8.24 -9.56 11.46
CA GLU A 133 7.30 -9.37 12.57
C GLU A 133 5.88 -9.00 12.14
N ALA A 134 5.72 -8.10 11.15
CA ALA A 134 4.43 -7.80 10.54
C ALA A 134 3.82 -9.04 9.87
N GLU A 135 4.65 -9.87 9.22
CA GLU A 135 4.23 -11.17 8.70
C GLU A 135 3.99 -12.22 9.82
N SER A 136 4.73 -12.16 10.91
CA SER A 136 4.74 -13.15 12.00
C SER A 136 3.44 -13.13 12.80
N HIS A 137 2.80 -11.97 12.94
CA HIS A 137 1.46 -11.87 13.55
C HIS A 137 0.40 -12.74 12.84
N LEU A 138 0.64 -13.13 11.59
CA LEU A 138 -0.24 -14.03 10.83
C LEU A 138 0.08 -15.51 11.03
N ARG A 139 1.24 -15.86 11.61
CA ARG A 139 1.78 -17.22 11.76
C ARG A 139 1.22 -18.00 12.95
N GLY A 140 0.28 -17.45 13.73
CA GLY A 140 -0.30 -18.10 14.91
C GLY A 140 -1.08 -19.40 14.66
N ALA A 141 -0.79 -20.39 15.52
CA ALA A 141 -1.48 -21.67 15.81
C ALA A 141 -1.58 -22.73 14.71
N GLY A 142 -0.64 -23.70 14.66
CA GLY A 142 -0.87 -25.08 14.17
C GLY A 142 -1.36 -25.28 12.72
N LEU A 143 -1.50 -24.22 11.92
CA LEU A 143 -2.07 -24.30 10.56
C LEU A 143 -1.11 -25.00 9.61
N SER A 144 -1.66 -25.78 8.66
CA SER A 144 -0.89 -26.36 7.56
C SER A 144 -0.34 -25.28 6.63
N HIS A 145 0.74 -25.58 5.89
CA HIS A 145 1.36 -24.64 4.94
C HIS A 145 0.36 -24.01 3.96
N ARG A 146 -0.58 -24.81 3.43
CA ARG A 146 -1.65 -24.32 2.53
C ARG A 146 -2.55 -23.29 3.21
N LYS A 147 -3.06 -23.60 4.41
CA LYS A 147 -3.93 -22.70 5.17
C LYS A 147 -3.21 -21.41 5.57
N ARG A 148 -1.91 -21.48 5.87
CA ARG A 148 -1.09 -20.29 6.12
C ARG A 148 -0.97 -19.40 4.89
N ARG A 149 -0.71 -19.98 3.72
CA ARG A 149 -0.64 -19.24 2.46
C ARG A 149 -1.97 -18.56 2.14
N GLU A 150 -3.09 -19.30 2.20
CA GLU A 150 -4.42 -18.73 1.98
C GLU A 150 -4.76 -17.60 2.96
N ARG A 151 -4.37 -17.76 4.23
CA ARG A 151 -4.55 -16.70 5.23
C ARG A 151 -3.70 -15.47 4.90
N ARG A 152 -2.45 -15.69 4.46
CA ARG A 152 -1.51 -14.62 4.10
C ARG A 152 -2.00 -13.85 2.87
N ASP A 153 -2.48 -14.56 1.85
CA ASP A 153 -3.02 -13.95 0.63
C ASP A 153 -4.26 -13.08 0.94
N ARG A 154 -5.09 -13.47 1.92
CA ARG A 154 -6.26 -12.67 2.35
C ARG A 154 -5.94 -11.37 3.09
N VAL A 155 -4.72 -11.23 3.59
CA VAL A 155 -4.30 -10.08 4.42
C VAL A 155 -3.09 -9.37 3.83
N ALA A 156 -2.61 -9.78 2.66
CA ALA A 156 -1.41 -9.23 2.03
C ALA A 156 -1.50 -7.70 1.86
N ALA A 157 -2.63 -7.20 1.34
CA ALA A 157 -2.88 -5.75 1.24
C ALA A 157 -2.85 -5.02 2.60
N GLN A 158 -3.31 -5.67 3.67
CA GLN A 158 -3.25 -5.09 5.02
C GLN A 158 -1.81 -5.03 5.53
N VAL A 159 -1.03 -6.09 5.32
CA VAL A 159 0.39 -6.16 5.70
C VAL A 159 1.19 -5.10 4.95
N LEU A 160 0.99 -4.98 3.64
CA LEU A 160 1.57 -3.94 2.80
C LEU A 160 1.27 -2.54 3.36
N LEU A 161 0.00 -2.26 3.62
CA LEU A 161 -0.42 -0.94 4.08
C LEU A 161 0.10 -0.61 5.48
N ASN A 162 0.12 -1.59 6.39
CA ASN A 162 0.73 -1.42 7.71
C ASN A 162 2.24 -1.15 7.62
N ALA A 163 2.96 -1.86 6.76
CA ALA A 163 4.39 -1.63 6.54
C ALA A 163 4.64 -0.22 5.99
N TYR A 164 3.81 0.25 5.06
CA TYR A 164 3.86 1.62 4.54
C TYR A 164 3.65 2.68 5.65
N LEU A 165 2.67 2.49 6.53
CA LEU A 165 2.44 3.37 7.68
C LEU A 165 3.63 3.38 8.65
N GLN A 166 4.18 2.21 8.96
CA GLN A 166 5.34 2.06 9.84
C GLN A 166 6.61 2.70 9.26
N ALA A 167 6.77 2.66 7.94
CA ALA A 167 7.86 3.33 7.23
C ALA A 167 7.74 4.87 7.24
N GLY A 168 6.64 5.41 7.78
CA GLY A 168 6.44 6.86 7.89
C GLY A 168 5.87 7.49 6.63
N CYS A 169 5.11 6.73 5.83
CA CYS A 169 4.35 7.26 4.69
C CYS A 169 5.26 7.93 3.62
N PRO A 170 6.29 7.25 3.08
CA PRO A 170 7.21 7.84 2.11
C PRO A 170 6.46 8.35 0.85
N SER A 171 6.83 9.54 0.37
CA SER A 171 6.13 10.24 -0.71
C SER A 171 6.61 9.86 -2.12
N ASN A 172 7.86 9.46 -2.28
CA ASN A 172 8.43 9.05 -3.56
C ASN A 172 9.08 7.67 -3.41
N TYR A 173 8.51 6.66 -4.07
CA TYR A 173 9.29 5.53 -4.55
C TYR A 173 9.33 5.63 -6.08
N GLU A 174 10.36 6.27 -6.61
CA GLU A 174 10.65 6.15 -8.03
C GLU A 174 11.38 4.81 -8.26
N PRO A 175 10.90 3.93 -9.15
CA PRO A 175 11.56 2.66 -9.46
C PRO A 175 13.01 2.83 -9.98
N THR A 176 13.39 4.04 -10.37
CA THR A 176 14.67 4.41 -10.99
C THR A 176 15.89 4.18 -10.10
N SER A 177 15.74 3.98 -8.78
CA SER A 177 16.88 3.65 -7.90
C SER A 177 17.28 2.16 -7.92
N LEU A 178 16.69 1.33 -8.78
CA LEU A 178 17.06 -0.09 -8.97
C LEU A 178 17.88 -0.35 -10.24
N GLY A 179 18.38 0.71 -10.91
CA GLY A 179 19.27 0.60 -12.07
C GLY A 179 20.48 1.51 -11.95
N GLY A 180 21.65 0.91 -11.72
CA GLY A 180 22.98 1.55 -11.71
C GLY A 180 23.71 1.25 -10.40
N GLU A 181 24.84 0.55 -10.37
CA GLU A 181 25.98 0.68 -11.29
C GLU A 181 26.44 -0.64 -11.94
N ALA A 182 27.26 -0.45 -12.99
CA ALA A 182 27.80 -1.36 -13.98
C ALA A 182 28.36 -2.71 -13.49
#